data_AF-A0A7V3NPF1-F1
#
_entry.id   AF-A0A7V3NPF1-F1
#
_cell.length_a   1.000
_cell.length_b   1.000
_cell.length_c   1.000
_cell.angle_alpha   90.00
_cell.angle_beta   90.00
_cell.angle_gamma   90.00
#
_symmetry.space_group_name_H-M   'P 1'
#
loop_
_entity.id
_entity.type
_entity.pdbx_description
1 polymer ?
#
loop_
_entity_poly.entity_id
_entity_poly.type
_entity_poly.pdbx_seq_one_letter_code
_entity_poly.pdbx_strand_id
1 'polypeptide(L)'
;MVKDPVLAELKASVLRVRDGIILAGIGTLVSFPHIYDQAYSLYPRLFTQPASPEKIKAFILGETILYFFALLIFVLIGNLANRRAGLKPFKSPGAKEIIYALGLGIVFIPVSYILYDHLVLALVPESYARKWFFALAYPVSFSLPQELFNRFGLLSLVVWISGKTRRQRILASILTAILLAGLGYHDFLRLVDTQLKPTETIFLIAGTFIMQWIGNELYLKNGFFPALAFRFGLSLKFPVYFLLFFN
;
A
#
# COMPACT_ATOMS: atom_id res chain seq x y z
N MET A 1 -13.66 44.32 -0.15
CA MET A 1 -13.13 43.46 -1.24
C MET A 1 -13.87 42.13 -1.23
N VAL A 2 -14.79 41.93 -2.17
CA VAL A 2 -15.42 40.61 -2.38
C VAL A 2 -14.34 39.70 -2.99
N LYS A 3 -13.92 38.65 -2.28
CA LYS A 3 -12.99 37.67 -2.85
C LYS A 3 -13.73 36.95 -3.98
N ASP A 4 -13.20 37.04 -5.20
CA ASP A 4 -13.71 36.28 -6.34
C ASP A 4 -13.67 34.78 -5.99
N PRO A 5 -14.85 34.12 -5.85
CA PRO A 5 -14.92 32.72 -5.45
C PRO A 5 -14.30 31.79 -6.50
N VAL A 6 -14.27 32.19 -7.78
CA VAL A 6 -13.65 31.43 -8.87
C VAL A 6 -12.13 31.46 -8.72
N LEU A 7 -11.56 32.64 -8.49
CA LEU A 7 -10.11 32.79 -8.27
C LEU A 7 -9.64 32.03 -7.01
N ALA A 8 -10.45 32.00 -5.95
CA ALA A 8 -10.14 31.26 -4.73
C ALA A 8 -10.12 29.74 -4.96
N GLU A 9 -11.11 29.19 -5.69
CA GLU A 9 -11.17 27.76 -6.02
C GLU A 9 -10.07 27.35 -7.02
N LEU A 10 -9.71 28.23 -7.96
CA LEU A 10 -8.59 28.01 -8.87
C LEU A 10 -7.26 27.92 -8.11
N LYS A 11 -6.98 28.89 -7.22
CA LYS A 11 -5.78 28.86 -6.35
C LYS A 11 -5.74 27.61 -5.49
N ALA A 12 -6.86 27.23 -4.88
CA ALA A 12 -6.96 26.02 -4.08
C ALA A 12 -6.70 24.74 -4.92
N SER A 13 -7.17 24.71 -6.16
CA SER A 13 -6.94 23.59 -7.08
C SER A 13 -5.47 23.46 -7.47
N VAL A 14 -4.80 24.57 -7.81
CA VAL A 14 -3.37 24.58 -8.12
C VAL A 14 -2.54 24.08 -6.93
N LEU A 15 -2.85 24.53 -5.71
CA LEU A 15 -2.17 24.06 -4.51
C LEU A 15 -2.37 22.55 -4.29
N ARG A 16 -3.59 22.03 -4.48
CA ARG A 16 -3.86 20.58 -4.37
C ARG A 16 -3.09 19.75 -5.39
N VAL A 17 -2.95 20.24 -6.63
CA VAL A 17 -2.16 19.57 -7.67
C VAL A 17 -0.69 19.54 -7.29
N ARG A 18 -0.13 20.70 -6.86
CA ARG A 18 1.26 20.79 -6.38
C ARG A 18 1.52 19.82 -5.23
N ASP A 19 0.67 19.83 -4.22
CA ASP A 19 0.81 18.97 -3.04
C ASP A 19 0.67 17.49 -3.43
N GLY A 20 -0.20 17.18 -4.40
CA GLY A 20 -0.32 15.85 -4.99
C GLY A 20 0.96 15.38 -5.70
N ILE A 21 1.59 16.25 -6.49
CA ILE A 21 2.89 15.99 -7.14
C ILE A 21 3.97 15.73 -6.10
N ILE A 22 4.05 16.56 -5.05
CA ILE A 22 5.02 16.41 -3.98
C ILE A 22 4.81 15.07 -3.26
N LEU A 23 3.57 14.74 -2.90
CA LEU A 23 3.26 13.52 -2.17
C LEU A 23 3.52 12.26 -3.00
N ALA A 24 3.17 12.29 -4.30
CA ALA A 24 3.51 11.21 -5.22
C ALA A 24 5.03 11.07 -5.39
N GLY A 25 5.76 12.19 -5.52
CA GLY A 25 7.22 12.19 -5.61
C GLY A 25 7.88 11.60 -4.37
N ILE A 26 7.45 12.00 -3.17
CA ILE A 26 7.93 11.43 -1.90
C ILE A 26 7.59 9.94 -1.85
N GLY A 27 6.37 9.53 -2.19
CA GLY A 27 5.95 8.13 -2.22
C GLY A 27 6.81 7.28 -3.15
N THR A 28 7.13 7.78 -4.34
CA THR A 28 8.00 7.10 -5.31
C THR A 28 9.46 7.05 -4.86
N LEU A 29 10.00 8.13 -4.28
CA LEU A 29 11.37 8.13 -3.76
C LEU A 29 11.51 7.13 -2.61
N VAL A 30 10.53 7.11 -1.72
CA VAL A 30 10.49 6.18 -0.58
C VAL A 30 10.32 4.74 -1.06
N SER A 31 9.57 4.49 -2.14
CA SER A 31 9.39 3.14 -2.69
C SER A 31 10.62 2.61 -3.43
N PHE A 32 11.58 3.46 -3.80
CA PHE A 32 12.72 3.10 -4.63
C PHE A 32 13.53 1.89 -4.11
N PRO A 33 13.88 1.76 -2.82
CA PRO A 33 14.60 0.59 -2.32
C PRO A 33 13.85 -0.72 -2.58
N HIS A 34 12.52 -0.71 -2.45
CA HIS A 34 11.67 -1.86 -2.73
C HIS A 34 11.57 -2.14 -4.23
N ILE A 35 11.33 -1.11 -5.06
CA ILE A 35 11.27 -1.24 -6.54
C ILE A 35 12.58 -1.81 -7.07
N TYR A 36 13.71 -1.28 -6.60
CA TYR A 36 15.03 -1.72 -6.99
C TYR A 36 15.25 -3.19 -6.64
N ASP A 37 15.06 -3.57 -5.37
CA ASP A 37 15.31 -4.94 -4.92
C ASP A 37 14.40 -5.96 -5.61
N GLN A 38 13.11 -5.64 -5.77
CA GLN A 38 12.14 -6.47 -6.49
C GLN A 38 12.51 -6.59 -7.98
N ALA A 39 12.93 -5.50 -8.63
CA ALA A 39 13.34 -5.56 -10.02
C ALA A 39 14.55 -6.49 -10.20
N TYR A 40 15.57 -6.45 -9.34
CA TYR A 40 16.69 -7.38 -9.49
C TYR A 40 16.33 -8.82 -9.12
N SER A 41 15.43 -9.01 -8.16
CA SER A 41 15.10 -10.34 -7.62
C SER A 41 14.03 -11.08 -8.42
N LEU A 42 13.02 -10.37 -8.95
CA LEU A 42 11.90 -10.95 -9.70
C LEU A 42 12.05 -10.89 -11.22
N TYR A 43 12.91 -10.04 -11.77
CA TYR A 43 13.08 -9.94 -13.22
C TYR A 43 13.39 -11.28 -13.91
N PRO A 44 14.26 -12.16 -13.36
CA PRO A 44 14.49 -13.47 -13.96
C PRO A 44 13.25 -14.39 -14.01
N ARG A 45 12.26 -14.17 -13.14
CA ARG A 45 10.97 -14.90 -13.19
C ARG A 45 9.97 -14.26 -14.15
N LEU A 46 10.00 -12.94 -14.29
CA LEU A 46 9.07 -12.20 -15.16
C LEU A 46 9.47 -12.23 -16.63
N PHE A 47 10.76 -12.48 -16.93
CA PHE A 47 11.30 -12.45 -18.28
C PHE A 47 12.14 -13.70 -18.57
N THR A 48 11.98 -14.25 -19.77
CA THR A 48 12.63 -15.50 -20.21
C THR A 48 14.11 -15.37 -20.57
N GLN A 49 14.67 -14.17 -20.61
CA GLN A 49 16.08 -13.93 -20.94
C GLN A 49 16.80 -13.23 -19.80
N PRO A 50 18.08 -13.57 -19.54
CA PRO A 50 18.89 -12.80 -18.60
C PRO A 50 19.01 -11.36 -19.12
N ALA A 51 18.51 -10.40 -18.36
CA ALA A 51 18.63 -9.00 -18.75
C ALA A 51 20.05 -8.50 -18.55
N SER A 52 20.54 -7.75 -19.53
CA SER A 52 21.71 -6.90 -19.33
C SER A 52 21.41 -5.86 -18.24
N PRO A 53 22.43 -5.35 -17.53
CA PRO A 53 22.25 -4.30 -16.52
C PRO A 53 21.47 -3.08 -17.03
N GLU A 54 21.61 -2.74 -18.31
CA GLU A 54 20.91 -1.64 -18.97
C GLU A 54 19.42 -1.91 -19.10
N LYS A 55 19.02 -3.15 -19.43
CA LYS A 55 17.61 -3.55 -19.50
C LYS A 55 16.94 -3.48 -18.13
N ILE A 56 17.63 -3.89 -17.06
CA ILE A 56 17.11 -3.79 -15.68
C ILE A 56 16.98 -2.32 -15.27
N LYS A 57 17.99 -1.47 -15.57
CA LYS A 57 17.91 -0.03 -15.30
C LYS A 57 16.75 0.64 -16.04
N ALA A 58 16.56 0.32 -17.31
CA ALA A 58 15.44 0.83 -18.11
C ALA A 58 14.09 0.36 -17.56
N PHE A 59 13.99 -0.91 -17.13
CA PHE A 59 12.81 -1.44 -16.48
C PHE A 59 12.50 -0.72 -15.16
N ILE A 60 13.48 -0.55 -14.28
CA ILE A 60 13.33 0.19 -13.02
C ILE A 60 12.89 1.63 -13.28
N LEU A 61 13.48 2.31 -14.28
CA LEU A 61 13.09 3.67 -14.64
C LEU A 61 11.63 3.70 -15.13
N GLY A 62 11.25 2.78 -16.01
CA GLY A 62 9.88 2.64 -16.51
C GLY A 62 8.88 2.40 -15.39
N GLU A 63 9.15 1.43 -14.52
CA GLU A 63 8.35 1.13 -13.33
C GLU A 63 8.24 2.35 -12.41
N THR A 64 9.34 3.04 -12.14
CA THR A 64 9.35 4.24 -11.27
C THR A 64 8.47 5.36 -11.85
N ILE A 65 8.54 5.58 -13.17
CA ILE A 65 7.71 6.58 -13.87
C ILE A 65 6.23 6.18 -13.80
N LEU A 66 5.90 4.94 -14.15
CA LEU A 66 4.53 4.43 -14.08
C LEU A 66 3.97 4.51 -12.67
N TYR A 67 4.78 4.12 -11.67
CA TYR A 67 4.44 4.17 -10.26
C TYR A 67 4.17 5.60 -9.78
N PHE A 68 5.01 6.56 -10.18
CA PHE A 68 4.80 7.98 -9.90
C PHE A 68 3.47 8.49 -10.48
N PHE A 69 3.21 8.23 -11.75
CA PHE A 69 1.96 8.69 -12.39
C PHE A 69 0.73 8.01 -11.80
N ALA A 70 0.82 6.73 -11.47
CA ALA A 70 -0.24 6.01 -10.77
C ALA A 70 -0.50 6.62 -9.39
N LEU A 71 0.54 6.80 -8.56
CA LEU A 71 0.42 7.48 -7.27
C LEU A 71 -0.19 8.88 -7.41
N LEU A 72 0.26 9.67 -8.39
CA LEU A 72 -0.25 11.01 -8.64
C LEU A 72 -1.75 10.98 -8.94
N ILE A 73 -2.19 10.11 -9.85
CA ILE A 73 -3.61 9.96 -10.19
C ILE A 73 -4.42 9.59 -8.95
N PHE A 74 -3.99 8.57 -8.19
CA PHE A 74 -4.69 8.16 -6.98
C PHE A 74 -4.69 9.24 -5.90
N VAL A 75 -3.61 10.01 -5.76
CA VAL A 75 -3.54 11.11 -4.81
C VAL A 75 -4.50 12.25 -5.20
N LEU A 76 -4.58 12.59 -6.49
CA LEU A 76 -5.50 13.61 -6.99
C LEU A 76 -6.96 13.16 -6.85
N ILE A 77 -7.27 11.91 -7.22
CA ILE A 77 -8.58 11.29 -6.99
C ILE A 77 -8.92 11.33 -5.51
N GLY A 78 -7.97 10.97 -4.66
CA GLY A 78 -8.12 10.97 -3.21
C GLY A 78 -8.43 12.33 -2.62
N ASN A 79 -7.70 13.36 -3.04
CA ASN A 79 -7.96 14.74 -2.64
C ASN A 79 -9.40 15.16 -2.99
N LEU A 80 -9.86 14.82 -4.20
CA LEU A 80 -11.22 15.14 -4.64
C LEU A 80 -12.28 14.33 -3.89
N ALA A 81 -12.08 13.02 -3.79
CA ALA A 81 -13.02 12.09 -3.19
C ALA A 81 -13.16 12.34 -1.68
N ASN A 82 -12.05 12.55 -0.96
CA ASN A 82 -12.08 12.90 0.46
C ASN A 82 -12.86 14.20 0.72
N ARG A 83 -12.62 15.24 -0.09
CA ARG A 83 -13.37 16.51 0.01
C ARG A 83 -14.87 16.28 -0.21
N ARG A 84 -15.25 15.54 -1.26
CA ARG A 84 -16.66 15.27 -1.57
C ARG A 84 -17.33 14.40 -0.51
N ALA A 85 -16.62 13.41 0.03
CA ALA A 85 -17.08 12.52 1.08
C ALA A 85 -17.10 13.15 2.48
N GLY A 86 -16.48 14.33 2.65
CA GLY A 86 -16.31 14.98 3.96
C GLY A 86 -15.36 14.20 4.88
N LEU A 87 -14.41 13.46 4.30
CA LEU A 87 -13.37 12.77 5.05
C LEU A 87 -12.25 13.75 5.37
N LYS A 88 -11.70 13.61 6.57
CA LYS A 88 -10.48 14.31 7.01
C LYS A 88 -9.34 13.29 6.99
N PRO A 89 -8.57 13.18 5.91
CA PRO A 89 -7.54 12.14 5.79
C PRO A 89 -6.40 12.37 6.78
N PHE A 90 -5.96 13.61 6.96
CA PHE A 90 -4.87 13.96 7.89
C PHE A 90 -5.43 14.46 9.23
N LYS A 91 -6.12 13.58 9.95
CA LYS A 91 -6.42 13.83 11.37
C LYS A 91 -5.13 13.69 12.18
N SER A 92 -4.99 14.48 13.24
CA SER A 92 -3.97 14.27 14.27
C SER A 92 -4.64 13.64 15.49
N PRO A 93 -4.82 12.30 15.51
CA PRO A 93 -5.58 11.63 16.57
C PRO A 93 -4.85 11.60 17.91
N GLY A 94 -3.54 11.88 17.94
CA GLY A 94 -2.67 11.77 19.11
C GLY A 94 -1.60 10.69 18.92
N ALA A 95 -0.53 10.76 19.72
CA ALA A 95 0.56 9.78 19.67
C ALA A 95 0.09 8.39 20.13
N LYS A 96 -0.87 8.33 21.07
CA LYS A 96 -1.41 7.09 21.63
C LYS A 96 -2.04 6.20 20.55
N GLU A 97 -2.84 6.77 19.66
CA GLU A 97 -3.51 6.06 18.57
C GLU A 97 -2.52 5.56 17.53
N ILE A 98 -1.46 6.32 17.26
CA ILE A 98 -0.36 5.93 16.37
C ILE A 98 0.41 4.75 16.98
N ILE A 99 0.77 4.83 18.26
CA ILE A 99 1.48 3.76 18.98
C ILE A 99 0.64 2.48 19.05
N TYR A 100 -0.66 2.59 19.36
CA TYR A 100 -1.53 1.41 19.36
C TYR A 100 -1.67 0.78 17.98
N ALA A 101 -1.81 1.59 16.93
CA ALA A 101 -1.87 1.06 15.58
C ALA A 101 -0.56 0.37 15.18
N LEU A 102 0.59 0.96 15.53
CA LEU A 102 1.90 0.35 15.34
C LEU A 102 2.02 -0.99 16.07
N GLY A 103 1.69 -1.03 17.36
CA GLY A 103 1.71 -2.25 18.17
C GLY A 103 0.76 -3.32 17.64
N LEU A 104 -0.43 -2.93 17.18
CA LEU A 104 -1.35 -3.84 16.51
C LEU A 104 -0.72 -4.44 15.25
N GLY A 105 -0.04 -3.63 14.43
CA GLY A 105 0.67 -4.13 13.25
C GLY A 105 1.73 -5.18 13.61
N ILE A 106 2.51 -4.93 14.67
CA ILE A 106 3.55 -5.87 15.14
C ILE A 106 2.92 -7.19 15.63
N VAL A 107 1.86 -7.12 16.41
CA VAL A 107 1.16 -8.31 16.95
C VAL A 107 0.59 -9.17 15.82
N PHE A 108 0.22 -8.56 14.69
CA PHE A 108 -0.30 -9.28 13.53
C PHE A 108 0.79 -9.87 12.62
N ILE A 109 2.09 -9.68 12.88
CA ILE A 109 3.17 -10.35 12.15
C ILE A 109 3.04 -11.89 12.16
N PRO A 110 2.94 -12.58 13.32
CA PRO A 110 2.79 -14.04 13.33
C PRO A 110 1.48 -14.50 12.67
N VAL A 111 0.41 -13.72 12.80
CA VAL A 111 -0.87 -13.99 12.12
C VAL A 111 -0.70 -13.88 10.60
N SER A 112 -0.01 -12.84 10.12
CA SER A 112 0.33 -12.66 8.71
C SER A 112 1.19 -13.82 8.20
N TYR A 113 2.13 -14.31 9.01
CA TYR A 113 2.93 -15.49 8.66
C TYR A 113 2.06 -16.72 8.42
N ILE A 114 1.23 -17.08 9.40
CA ILE A 114 0.37 -18.27 9.34
C ILE A 114 -0.65 -18.18 8.20
N LEU A 115 -1.23 -17.01 7.96
CA LEU A 115 -2.30 -16.88 6.96
C LEU A 115 -1.78 -16.69 5.54
N TYR A 116 -0.60 -16.07 5.37
CA TYR A 116 -0.18 -15.56 4.08
C TYR A 116 1.32 -15.75 3.83
N ASP A 117 2.19 -15.18 4.67
CA ASP A 117 3.60 -15.03 4.31
C ASP A 117 4.37 -16.36 4.23
N HIS A 118 4.00 -17.39 4.99
CA HIS A 118 4.72 -18.67 4.93
C HIS A 118 4.64 -19.30 3.52
N LEU A 119 3.49 -19.20 2.86
CA LEU A 119 3.31 -19.67 1.48
C LEU A 119 4.12 -18.81 0.51
N VAL A 120 4.06 -17.49 0.65
CA VAL A 120 4.81 -16.58 -0.22
C VAL A 120 6.32 -16.78 -0.06
N LEU A 121 6.80 -16.93 1.18
CA LEU A 121 8.20 -17.24 1.48
C LEU A 121 8.63 -18.57 0.87
N ALA A 122 7.80 -19.61 0.93
CA ALA A 122 8.12 -20.92 0.37
C ALA A 122 8.12 -20.91 -1.17
N LEU A 123 7.19 -20.20 -1.79
CA LEU A 123 6.92 -20.27 -3.23
C LEU A 123 7.64 -19.19 -4.05
N VAL A 124 7.83 -18.01 -3.46
CA VAL A 124 8.51 -16.85 -4.06
C VAL A 124 9.42 -16.20 -3.01
N PRO A 125 10.45 -16.90 -2.50
CA PRO A 125 11.36 -16.34 -1.51
C PRO A 125 12.08 -15.07 -2.00
N GLU A 126 12.20 -14.89 -3.32
CA GLU A 126 12.73 -13.68 -3.96
C GLU A 126 11.88 -12.43 -3.74
N SER A 127 10.62 -12.57 -3.31
CA SER A 127 9.75 -11.44 -2.96
C SER A 127 10.11 -10.79 -1.61
N TYR A 128 11.02 -11.39 -0.85
CA TYR A 128 11.53 -10.86 0.41
C TYR A 128 13.00 -10.44 0.27
N ALA A 129 13.35 -9.35 0.95
CA ALA A 129 14.70 -8.82 0.92
C ALA A 129 15.73 -9.84 1.46
N ARG A 130 16.71 -10.21 0.63
CA ARG A 130 17.83 -11.10 1.00
C ARG A 130 19.07 -10.35 1.49
N LYS A 131 18.99 -9.02 1.60
CA LYS A 131 20.07 -8.18 2.14
C LYS A 131 19.51 -7.35 3.28
N TRP A 132 20.27 -7.28 4.37
CA TRP A 132 19.92 -6.51 5.57
C TRP A 132 19.49 -5.07 5.27
N PHE A 133 20.23 -4.36 4.40
CA PHE A 133 19.90 -2.99 4.02
C PHE A 133 18.47 -2.87 3.46
N PHE A 134 18.07 -3.76 2.56
CA PHE A 134 16.73 -3.77 1.99
C PHE A 134 15.69 -4.22 3.02
N ALA A 135 15.98 -5.24 3.83
CA ALA A 135 15.07 -5.69 4.88
C ALA A 135 14.72 -4.57 5.86
N LEU A 136 15.68 -3.71 6.21
CA LEU A 136 15.44 -2.51 7.03
C LEU A 136 14.69 -1.39 6.31
N ALA A 137 14.89 -1.23 5.00
CA ALA A 137 14.24 -0.17 4.21
C ALA A 137 12.78 -0.50 3.87
N TYR A 138 12.46 -1.79 3.71
CA TYR A 138 11.15 -2.30 3.33
C TYR A 138 9.97 -1.81 4.20
N PRO A 139 10.08 -1.73 5.54
CA PRO A 139 9.03 -1.13 6.36
C PRO A 139 8.56 0.24 5.89
N VAL A 140 9.47 1.14 5.50
CA VAL A 140 9.11 2.47 5.01
C VAL A 140 8.73 2.42 3.53
N SER A 141 9.54 1.74 2.71
CA SER A 141 9.38 1.71 1.25
C SER A 141 8.15 0.96 0.76
N PHE A 142 7.64 0.02 1.56
CA PHE A 142 6.39 -0.69 1.28
C PHE A 142 5.19 0.05 1.85
N SER A 143 5.26 0.51 3.10
CA SER A 143 4.08 1.01 3.82
C SER A 143 3.54 2.32 3.30
N LEU A 144 4.40 3.33 3.12
CA LEU A 144 3.94 4.67 2.71
C LEU A 144 3.23 4.66 1.35
N PRO A 145 3.84 4.17 0.26
CA PRO A 145 3.20 4.22 -1.04
C PRO A 145 1.95 3.34 -1.10
N GLN A 146 1.95 2.17 -0.43
CA GLN A 146 0.79 1.30 -0.39
C GLN A 146 -0.40 1.95 0.34
N GLU A 147 -0.15 2.70 1.41
CA GLU A 147 -1.22 3.42 2.11
C GLU A 147 -1.72 4.64 1.31
N LEU A 148 -0.86 5.30 0.54
CA LEU A 148 -1.27 6.34 -0.41
C LEU A 148 -2.20 5.76 -1.49
N PHE A 149 -1.83 4.64 -2.11
CA PHE A 149 -2.67 3.94 -3.08
C PHE A 149 -4.01 3.50 -2.47
N ASN A 150 -3.95 2.77 -1.37
CA ASN A 150 -5.12 2.10 -0.86
C ASN A 150 -6.10 3.06 -0.19
N ARG A 151 -5.62 4.00 0.62
CA ARG A 151 -6.49 4.81 1.48
C ARG A 151 -6.81 6.13 0.84
N PHE A 152 -5.76 6.80 0.40
CA PHE A 152 -5.91 8.08 -0.27
C PHE A 152 -6.52 7.87 -1.65
N GLY A 153 -6.15 6.83 -2.38
CA GLY A 153 -6.77 6.47 -3.65
C GLY A 153 -8.10 5.71 -3.53
N LEU A 154 -8.01 4.39 -3.43
CA LEU A 154 -9.13 3.48 -3.66
C LEU A 154 -10.26 3.62 -2.62
N LEU A 155 -9.95 3.55 -1.32
CA LEU A 155 -10.97 3.62 -0.27
C LEU A 155 -11.73 4.95 -0.30
N SER A 156 -11.02 6.06 -0.48
CA SER A 156 -11.63 7.39 -0.56
C SER A 156 -12.60 7.49 -1.73
N LEU A 157 -12.25 6.91 -2.89
CA LEU A 157 -13.11 6.83 -4.07
C LEU A 157 -14.38 5.99 -3.79
N VAL A 158 -14.22 4.80 -3.21
CA VAL A 158 -15.35 3.91 -2.91
C VAL A 158 -16.29 4.57 -1.91
N VAL A 159 -15.78 5.21 -0.85
CA VAL A 159 -16.62 5.95 0.12
C VAL A 159 -17.38 7.09 -0.56
N TRP A 160 -16.76 7.80 -1.50
CA TRP A 160 -17.45 8.86 -2.23
C TRP A 160 -18.63 8.30 -3.05
N ILE A 161 -18.46 7.15 -3.72
CA ILE A 161 -19.49 6.51 -4.53
C ILE A 161 -20.60 5.89 -3.66
N SER A 162 -20.23 5.17 -2.60
CA SER A 162 -21.18 4.39 -1.77
C SER A 162 -22.02 5.23 -0.83
N GLY A 163 -21.70 6.51 -0.63
CA GLY A 163 -22.46 7.44 0.20
C GLY A 163 -21.87 7.67 1.60
N LYS A 164 -22.40 8.67 2.31
CA LYS A 164 -21.75 9.28 3.49
C LYS A 164 -22.14 8.65 4.84
N THR A 165 -23.13 7.77 4.90
CA THR A 165 -23.61 7.21 6.17
C THR A 165 -22.61 6.22 6.78
N ARG A 166 -22.71 5.97 8.09
CA ARG A 166 -21.84 5.00 8.78
C ARG A 166 -21.92 3.60 8.15
N ARG A 167 -23.13 3.13 7.82
CA ARG A 167 -23.34 1.82 7.18
C ARG A 167 -22.66 1.76 5.81
N GLN A 168 -22.80 2.81 4.99
CA GLN A 168 -22.17 2.90 3.68
C GLN A 168 -20.64 2.93 3.76
N ARG A 169 -20.06 3.59 4.77
CA ARG A 169 -18.60 3.59 4.99
C ARG A 169 -18.06 2.22 5.38
N ILE A 170 -18.78 1.48 6.21
CA ILE A 170 -18.42 0.09 6.55
C ILE A 170 -18.49 -0.80 5.29
N LEU A 171 -19.56 -0.66 4.50
CA LEU A 171 -19.67 -1.39 3.23
C LEU A 171 -18.53 -1.03 2.26
N ALA A 172 -18.18 0.26 2.14
CA ALA A 172 -17.06 0.71 1.33
C ALA A 172 -15.72 0.13 1.82
N SER A 173 -15.51 0.07 3.13
CA SER A 173 -14.35 -0.55 3.77
C SER A 173 -14.22 -2.03 3.41
N ILE A 174 -15.33 -2.78 3.49
CA ILE A 174 -15.41 -4.20 3.14
C ILE A 174 -15.18 -4.42 1.64
N LEU A 175 -15.89 -3.67 0.78
CA LEU A 175 -15.74 -3.77 -0.68
C LEU A 175 -14.32 -3.46 -1.13
N THR A 176 -13.69 -2.44 -0.54
CA THR A 176 -12.29 -2.09 -0.82
C THR A 176 -11.35 -3.21 -0.36
N ALA A 177 -11.60 -3.81 0.80
CA ALA A 177 -10.79 -4.93 1.29
C ALA A 177 -10.92 -6.17 0.39
N ILE A 178 -12.13 -6.47 -0.10
CA ILE A 178 -12.36 -7.56 -1.07
C ILE A 178 -11.59 -7.30 -2.37
N LEU A 179 -11.69 -6.07 -2.93
CA LEU A 179 -11.00 -5.72 -4.17
C LEU A 179 -9.48 -5.88 -4.03
N LEU A 180 -8.90 -5.34 -2.94
CA LEU A 180 -7.46 -5.42 -2.69
C LEU A 180 -6.99 -6.86 -2.42
N ALA A 181 -7.81 -7.67 -1.74
CA ALA A 181 -7.51 -9.09 -1.54
C ALA A 181 -7.55 -9.88 -2.86
N GLY A 182 -8.53 -9.60 -3.72
CA GLY A 182 -8.64 -10.21 -5.05
C GLY A 182 -7.47 -9.85 -5.97
N LEU A 183 -7.08 -8.56 -6.00
CA LEU A 183 -5.91 -8.11 -6.76
C LEU A 183 -4.62 -8.75 -6.24
N GLY A 184 -4.39 -8.73 -4.92
CA GLY A 184 -3.21 -9.36 -4.32
C GLY A 184 -3.14 -10.87 -4.58
N TYR A 185 -4.28 -11.56 -4.56
CA TYR A 185 -4.37 -12.97 -4.93
C TYR A 185 -4.05 -13.21 -6.41
N HIS A 186 -4.60 -12.38 -7.30
CA HIS A 186 -4.33 -12.48 -8.73
C HIS A 186 -2.84 -12.26 -9.06
N ASP A 187 -2.23 -11.23 -8.47
CA ASP A 187 -0.80 -10.95 -8.64
C ASP A 187 0.06 -12.10 -8.09
N PHE A 188 -0.34 -12.68 -6.95
CA PHE A 188 0.31 -13.87 -6.41
C PHE A 188 0.23 -15.06 -7.38
N LEU A 189 -0.94 -15.40 -7.90
CA LEU A 189 -1.09 -16.52 -8.84
C LEU A 189 -0.21 -16.36 -10.09
N ARG A 190 -0.09 -15.13 -10.60
CA ARG A 190 0.79 -14.82 -11.73
C ARG A 190 2.26 -15.10 -11.42
N LEU A 191 2.69 -14.97 -10.17
CA LEU A 191 4.08 -15.15 -9.75
C LEU A 191 4.48 -16.61 -9.48
N VAL A 192 3.52 -17.48 -9.14
CA VAL A 192 3.82 -18.85 -8.71
C VAL A 192 3.54 -19.92 -9.77
N ASP A 193 2.75 -19.64 -10.81
CA ASP A 193 2.41 -20.60 -11.89
C ASP A 193 1.95 -21.99 -11.38
N THR A 194 1.47 -22.06 -10.13
CA THR A 194 0.99 -23.27 -9.48
C THR A 194 -0.41 -23.06 -8.93
N GLN A 195 -1.24 -24.10 -9.00
CA GLN A 195 -2.53 -24.11 -8.33
C GLN A 195 -2.35 -24.37 -6.83
N LEU A 196 -2.70 -23.37 -6.01
CA LEU A 196 -2.79 -23.52 -4.55
C LEU A 196 -3.92 -24.48 -4.18
N LYS A 197 -3.79 -25.17 -3.04
CA LYS A 197 -4.91 -25.91 -2.47
C LYS A 197 -6.04 -24.95 -2.09
N PRO A 198 -7.31 -25.36 -2.16
CA PRO A 198 -8.44 -24.50 -1.78
C PRO A 198 -8.29 -23.91 -0.37
N THR A 199 -7.75 -24.66 0.58
CA THR A 199 -7.50 -24.20 1.95
C THR A 199 -6.45 -23.09 2.01
N GLU A 200 -5.37 -23.20 1.25
CA GLU A 200 -4.30 -22.19 1.16
C GLU A 200 -4.83 -20.90 0.51
N THR A 201 -5.64 -21.04 -0.54
CA THR A 201 -6.34 -19.92 -1.18
C THR A 201 -7.25 -19.18 -0.20
N ILE A 202 -8.03 -19.91 0.60
CA ILE A 202 -8.91 -19.31 1.61
C ILE A 202 -8.09 -18.53 2.64
N PHE A 203 -7.00 -19.11 3.15
CA PHE A 203 -6.14 -18.41 4.12
C PHE A 203 -5.47 -17.17 3.53
N LEU A 204 -4.98 -17.24 2.29
CA LEU A 204 -4.35 -16.12 1.58
C LEU A 204 -5.32 -14.95 1.43
N ILE A 205 -6.54 -15.23 0.95
CA ILE A 205 -7.58 -14.23 0.71
C ILE A 205 -8.09 -13.67 2.05
N ALA A 206 -8.38 -14.54 3.03
CA ALA A 206 -8.88 -14.13 4.33
C ALA A 206 -7.85 -13.28 5.10
N GLY A 207 -6.59 -13.69 5.10
CA GLY A 207 -5.49 -12.94 5.71
C GLY A 207 -5.34 -11.57 5.07
N THR A 208 -5.30 -11.51 3.74
CA THR A 208 -5.22 -10.22 3.02
C THR A 208 -6.43 -9.34 3.32
N PHE A 209 -7.64 -9.91 3.30
CA PHE A 209 -8.87 -9.20 3.61
C PHE A 209 -8.84 -8.59 5.02
N ILE A 210 -8.52 -9.37 6.06
CA ILE A 210 -8.51 -8.91 7.45
C ILE A 210 -7.54 -7.75 7.64
N MET A 211 -6.32 -7.85 7.11
CA MET A 211 -5.31 -6.80 7.22
C MET A 211 -5.73 -5.53 6.49
N GLN A 212 -6.33 -5.66 5.30
CA GLN A 212 -6.83 -4.50 4.55
C GLN A 212 -8.02 -3.85 5.25
N TRP A 213 -8.93 -4.65 5.80
CA TRP A 213 -10.11 -4.16 6.51
C TRP A 213 -9.72 -3.40 7.77
N ILE A 214 -8.81 -3.93 8.61
CA ILE A 214 -8.30 -3.23 9.80
C ILE A 214 -7.66 -1.88 9.42
N GLY A 215 -6.82 -1.88 8.38
CA GLY A 215 -6.21 -0.64 7.87
C GLY A 215 -7.25 0.38 7.40
N ASN A 216 -8.29 -0.06 6.70
CA ASN A 216 -9.38 0.79 6.24
C ASN A 216 -10.18 1.38 7.43
N GLU A 217 -10.50 0.58 8.45
CA GLU A 217 -11.21 1.05 9.64
C GLU A 217 -10.38 2.07 10.44
N LEU A 218 -9.07 1.83 10.60
CA LEU A 218 -8.15 2.78 11.23
C LEU A 218 -8.12 4.10 10.46
N TYR A 219 -8.10 4.06 9.13
CA TYR A 219 -8.16 5.24 8.27
C TYR A 219 -9.47 6.02 8.45
N LEU A 220 -10.61 5.34 8.36
CA LEU A 220 -11.93 6.00 8.45
C LEU A 220 -12.13 6.63 9.84
N LYS A 221 -11.69 5.95 10.89
CA LYS A 221 -11.83 6.41 12.28
C LYS A 221 -10.83 7.51 12.62
N ASN A 222 -9.54 7.25 12.44
CA ASN A 222 -8.45 8.04 12.99
C ASN A 222 -7.58 8.76 11.95
N GLY A 223 -7.80 8.52 10.66
CA GLY A 223 -7.07 9.15 9.56
C GLY A 223 -5.84 8.35 9.10
N PHE A 224 -5.05 8.97 8.23
CA PHE A 224 -3.95 8.36 7.51
C PHE A 224 -2.82 7.87 8.42
N PHE A 225 -2.43 8.63 9.44
CA PHE A 225 -1.24 8.30 10.23
C PHE A 225 -1.36 6.98 11.03
N PRO A 226 -2.48 6.67 11.72
CA PRO A 226 -2.63 5.36 12.34
C PRO A 226 -2.70 4.20 11.34
N ALA A 227 -3.36 4.39 10.18
CA ALA A 227 -3.37 3.36 9.14
C ALA A 227 -1.95 3.08 8.62
N LEU A 228 -1.16 4.15 8.41
CA LEU A 228 0.26 4.06 8.07
C LEU A 228 1.08 3.38 9.16
N ALA A 229 0.86 3.72 10.43
CA ALA A 229 1.58 3.12 11.55
C ALA A 229 1.28 1.62 11.69
N PHE A 230 0.01 1.22 11.50
CA PHE A 230 -0.37 -0.19 11.44
C PHE A 230 0.33 -0.93 10.32
N ARG A 231 0.34 -0.35 9.11
CA ARG A 231 1.04 -0.95 7.97
C ARG A 231 2.54 -1.05 8.22
N PHE A 232 3.15 0.00 8.75
CA PHE A 232 4.56 0.01 9.12
C PHE A 232 4.87 -1.09 10.13
N GLY A 233 4.04 -1.23 11.18
CA GLY A 233 4.16 -2.29 12.16
C GLY A 233 4.08 -3.69 11.56
N LEU A 234 3.13 -3.93 10.64
CA LEU A 234 3.05 -5.18 9.88
C LEU A 234 4.31 -5.43 9.03
N SER A 235 4.83 -4.37 8.40
CA SER A 235 6.01 -4.47 7.53
C SER A 235 7.32 -4.65 8.30
N LEU A 236 7.34 -4.48 9.63
CA LEU A 236 8.47 -4.95 10.46
C LEU A 236 8.67 -6.47 10.39
N LYS A 237 7.75 -7.22 9.75
CA LYS A 237 7.99 -8.60 9.37
C LYS A 237 9.19 -8.79 8.44
N PHE A 238 9.53 -7.84 7.58
CA PHE A 238 10.65 -7.97 6.64
C PHE A 238 12.01 -8.16 7.33
N PRO A 239 12.43 -7.31 8.29
CA PRO A 239 13.65 -7.57 9.04
C PRO A 239 13.55 -8.82 9.93
N VAL A 240 12.38 -9.16 10.47
CA VAL A 240 12.18 -10.40 11.24
C VAL A 240 12.41 -11.63 10.36
N TYR A 241 11.79 -11.69 9.18
CA TYR A 241 11.94 -12.81 8.25
C TYR A 241 13.36 -12.90 7.70
N PHE A 242 14.03 -11.76 7.47
CA PHE A 242 15.45 -11.76 7.13
C PHE A 242 16.30 -12.49 8.17
N LEU A 243 16.11 -12.16 9.46
CA LEU A 243 16.85 -12.79 10.55
C LEU A 243 16.53 -14.29 10.73
N LEU A 244 15.30 -14.70 10.44
CA LEU A 244 14.86 -16.09 10.67
C LEU A 244 15.14 -17.03 9.51
N PHE A 245 15.18 -16.54 8.27
CA PHE A 245 15.19 -17.39 7.07
C PHE A 245 16.34 -17.14 6.09
N PHE A 246 17.05 -16.01 6.20
CA PHE A 246 18.02 -15.58 5.18
C PHE A 246 19.42 -15.22 5.74
N ASN A 247 19.65 -15.43 7.04
CA ASN A 247 20.92 -15.19 7.73
C ASN A 247 21.61 -16.51 8.08
#